data_AF-A0A929M3H8-F1
#
_entry.id   AF-A0A929M3H8-F1
#
_cell.length_a   1.000
_cell.length_b   1.000
_cell.length_c   1.000
_cell.angle_alpha   90.00
_cell.angle_beta   90.00
_cell.angle_gamma   90.00
#
_symmetry.space_group_name_H-M   'P 1'
#
loop_
_entity.id
_entity.type
_entity.pdbx_description
1 polymer ?
#
loop_
_entity_poly.entity_id
_entity_poly.type
_entity_poly.pdbx_seq_one_letter_code
_entity_poly.pdbx_strand_id
1 'polypeptide(L)'
;EYKWENPPKKKVQFEDNTEDFKNTLSKIATLADKIDFQNFANIFTEAYDMLDGKEVESYYHKKYFSLMPERNARLLCSAGISDVFGGMGSWNDSPSWYAYEKGLESEYKKLSSELLTQIRLALLYSVNEW
;
A
#
# COMPACT_ATOMS: atom_id res chain seq x y z
N GLU A 1 9.62 -23.54 -18.84
CA GLU A 1 9.00 -22.20 -18.99
C GLU A 1 7.75 -22.33 -19.87
N TYR A 2 6.64 -21.71 -19.46
CA TYR A 2 5.43 -21.65 -20.28
C TYR A 2 5.59 -20.52 -21.30
N LYS A 3 5.54 -20.83 -22.61
CA LYS A 3 5.58 -19.82 -23.66
C LYS A 3 4.21 -19.20 -23.81
N TRP A 4 4.13 -17.89 -23.62
CA TRP A 4 2.91 -17.13 -23.90
C TRP A 4 2.76 -16.99 -25.41
N GLU A 5 1.69 -17.54 -25.97
CA GLU A 5 1.47 -17.59 -27.42
C GLU A 5 1.17 -16.22 -28.05
N ASN A 6 0.61 -15.27 -27.28
CA ASN A 6 0.21 -13.95 -27.76
C ASN A 6 0.51 -12.84 -26.72
N PRO A 7 1.78 -12.50 -26.47
CA PRO A 7 2.11 -11.41 -25.57
C PRO A 7 1.67 -10.05 -26.19
N PRO A 8 1.38 -9.04 -25.35
CA PRO A 8 1.08 -7.70 -25.83
C PRO A 8 2.18 -7.17 -26.75
N LYS A 9 1.81 -6.57 -27.88
CA LYS A 9 2.76 -5.98 -28.84
C LYS A 9 3.44 -4.71 -28.33
N LYS A 10 2.87 -4.09 -27.29
CA LYS A 10 3.37 -2.87 -26.65
C LYS A 10 3.47 -3.11 -25.15
N LYS A 11 4.37 -2.38 -24.50
CA LYS A 11 4.46 -2.33 -23.04
C LYS A 11 3.10 -1.93 -22.48
N VAL A 12 2.62 -2.66 -21.49
CA VAL A 12 1.40 -2.32 -20.74
C VAL A 12 1.69 -1.03 -19.99
N GLN A 13 0.78 -0.07 -20.07
CA GLN A 13 0.86 1.17 -19.31
C GLN A 13 0.04 1.04 -18.03
N PHE A 14 0.58 1.53 -16.94
CA PHE A 14 -0.11 1.61 -15.65
C PHE A 14 -0.44 3.06 -15.31
N GLU A 15 -1.62 3.28 -14.74
CA GLU A 15 -2.05 4.60 -14.29
C GLU A 15 -1.46 4.91 -12.92
N ASP A 16 -1.21 6.20 -12.67
CA ASP A 16 -0.80 6.69 -11.38
C ASP A 16 -1.98 6.68 -10.41
N ASN A 17 -1.85 5.91 -9.32
CA ASN A 17 -2.89 5.73 -8.31
C ASN A 17 -2.63 6.53 -7.01
N THR A 18 -1.74 7.52 -7.02
CA THR A 18 -1.29 8.24 -5.80
C THR A 18 -2.46 8.74 -4.94
N GLU A 19 -3.45 9.42 -5.52
CA GLU A 19 -4.56 10.00 -4.74
C GLU A 19 -5.50 8.94 -4.17
N ASP A 20 -5.81 7.90 -4.94
CA ASP A 20 -6.62 6.78 -4.44
C ASP A 20 -5.90 5.99 -3.36
N PHE A 21 -4.58 5.87 -3.47
CA PHE A 21 -3.75 5.23 -2.46
C PHE A 21 -3.73 6.04 -1.16
N LYS A 22 -3.50 7.37 -1.23
CA LYS A 22 -3.59 8.28 -0.07
C LYS A 22 -4.96 8.19 0.61
N ASN A 23 -6.04 8.21 -0.17
CA ASN A 23 -7.40 8.08 0.35
C ASN A 23 -7.62 6.75 1.08
N THR A 24 -7.09 5.65 0.53
CA THR A 24 -7.20 4.32 1.14
C THR A 24 -6.39 4.24 2.43
N LEU A 25 -5.15 4.73 2.44
CA LEU A 25 -4.26 4.76 3.60
C LEU A 25 -4.87 5.56 4.76
N SER A 26 -5.43 6.74 4.49
CA SER A 26 -6.09 7.55 5.52
C SER A 26 -7.29 6.82 6.15
N LYS A 27 -8.13 6.19 5.32
CA LYS A 27 -9.32 5.46 5.81
C LYS A 27 -8.93 4.23 6.62
N ILE A 28 -7.98 3.43 6.15
CA ILE A 28 -7.57 2.21 6.84
C ILE A 28 -6.74 2.51 8.10
N ALA A 29 -5.99 3.62 8.15
CA ALA A 29 -5.39 4.12 9.39
C ALA A 29 -6.46 4.43 10.45
N THR A 30 -7.53 5.14 10.05
CA THR A 30 -8.66 5.46 10.93
C THR A 30 -9.39 4.19 11.39
N LEU A 31 -9.57 3.21 10.50
CA LEU A 31 -10.14 1.92 10.88
C LEU A 31 -9.26 1.20 11.90
N ALA A 32 -7.95 1.08 11.64
CA ALA A 32 -7.00 0.40 12.51
C ALA A 32 -7.00 0.99 13.93
N ASP A 33 -7.05 2.32 14.05
CA ASP A 33 -7.20 3.03 15.32
C ASP A 33 -8.51 2.64 16.02
N LYS A 34 -9.65 2.67 15.32
CA LYS A 34 -10.97 2.28 15.87
C LYS A 34 -11.02 0.84 16.40
N ILE A 35 -10.25 -0.07 15.81
CA ILE A 35 -10.20 -1.48 16.22
C ILE A 35 -9.06 -1.79 17.21
N ASP A 36 -8.41 -0.76 17.76
CA ASP A 36 -7.34 -0.83 18.76
C ASP A 36 -6.01 -1.41 18.24
N PHE A 37 -5.73 -1.24 16.95
CA PHE A 37 -4.49 -1.66 16.28
C PHE A 37 -3.62 -0.45 15.90
N GLN A 38 -3.17 0.30 16.91
CA GLN A 38 -2.39 1.53 16.73
C GLN A 38 -1.10 1.32 15.92
N ASN A 39 -0.45 0.16 16.06
CA ASN A 39 0.75 -0.17 15.30
C ASN A 39 0.48 -0.14 13.79
N PHE A 40 -0.66 -0.68 13.33
CA PHE A 40 -1.06 -0.62 11.93
C PHE A 40 -1.52 0.78 11.54
N ALA A 41 -2.26 1.48 12.40
CA ALA A 41 -2.63 2.87 12.17
C ALA A 41 -1.39 3.73 11.86
N ASN A 42 -0.33 3.59 12.67
CA ASN A 42 0.94 4.30 12.48
C ASN A 42 1.63 3.93 11.16
N ILE A 43 1.67 2.64 10.80
CA ILE A 43 2.22 2.18 9.52
C ILE A 43 1.49 2.84 8.34
N PHE A 44 0.15 2.86 8.38
CA PHE A 44 -0.67 3.44 7.31
C PHE A 44 -0.52 4.97 7.24
N THR A 45 -0.41 5.64 8.37
CA THR A 45 -0.10 7.08 8.42
C THR A 45 1.29 7.38 7.88
N GLU A 46 2.30 6.57 8.22
CA GLU A 46 3.65 6.73 7.68
C GLU A 46 3.65 6.56 6.15
N ALA A 47 2.94 5.57 5.63
CA ALA A 47 2.78 5.37 4.19
C ALA A 47 2.12 6.56 3.50
N TYR A 48 1.05 7.10 4.10
CA TYR A 48 0.39 8.31 3.61
C TYR A 48 1.37 9.49 3.55
N ASP A 49 2.11 9.69 4.63
CA ASP A 49 3.08 10.78 4.78
C ASP A 49 4.18 10.73 3.71
N MET A 50 4.65 9.52 3.36
CA MET A 50 5.61 9.35 2.26
C MET A 50 5.04 9.83 0.92
N LEU A 51 3.76 9.56 0.64
CA LEU A 51 3.07 10.03 -0.56
C LEU A 51 2.77 11.54 -0.50
N ASP A 52 2.55 12.09 0.69
CA ASP A 52 2.24 13.52 0.91
C ASP A 52 3.47 14.43 0.86
N GLY A 53 4.65 13.89 0.56
CA GLY A 53 5.86 14.68 0.38
C GLY A 53 6.74 14.76 1.61
N LYS A 54 6.37 14.15 2.75
CA LYS A 54 7.24 14.15 3.94
C LYS A 54 8.58 13.48 3.62
N GLU A 55 9.63 13.95 4.28
CA GLU A 55 10.95 13.38 4.11
C GLU A 55 10.99 11.95 4.66
N VAL A 56 11.55 11.04 3.87
CA VAL A 56 11.69 9.65 4.29
C VAL A 56 13.00 9.49 5.04
N GLU A 57 12.94 9.18 6.34
CA GLU A 57 14.15 9.03 7.16
C GLU A 57 14.94 7.75 6.87
N SER A 58 14.22 6.66 6.54
CA SER A 58 14.80 5.33 6.30
C SER A 58 15.90 5.36 5.23
N TYR A 59 17.11 4.93 5.62
CA TYR A 59 18.25 4.82 4.71
C TYR A 59 17.94 3.94 3.48
N TYR A 60 17.21 2.84 3.69
CA TYR A 60 16.82 1.94 2.60
C TYR A 60 15.91 2.65 1.60
N HIS A 61 14.96 3.46 2.08
CA HIS A 61 14.06 4.20 1.21
C HIS A 61 14.78 5.34 0.48
N LYS A 62 15.65 6.10 1.16
CA LYS A 62 16.47 7.16 0.54
C LYS A 62 17.27 6.68 -0.67
N LYS A 63 17.72 5.42 -0.66
CA LYS A 63 18.40 4.82 -1.81
C LYS A 63 17.51 4.82 -3.06
N TYR A 64 16.22 4.51 -2.96
CA TYR A 64 15.32 4.51 -4.12
C TYR A 64 15.13 5.90 -4.72
N PHE A 65 15.09 6.96 -3.91
CA PHE A 65 15.02 8.35 -4.40
C PHE A 65 16.24 8.75 -5.25
N SER A 66 17.39 8.09 -5.07
CA SER A 66 18.57 8.30 -5.93
C SER A 66 18.55 7.48 -7.23
N LEU A 67 17.67 6.48 -7.34
CA LEU A 67 17.65 5.50 -8.43
C LEU A 67 16.48 5.67 -9.40
N MET A 68 15.40 6.35 -8.99
CA MET A 68 14.20 6.54 -9.80
C MET A 68 13.56 7.91 -9.52
N PRO A 69 12.66 8.40 -10.40
CA PRO A 69 11.96 9.66 -10.18
C PRO A 69 11.26 9.68 -8.82
N GLU A 70 11.19 10.87 -8.22
CA GLU A 70 10.68 11.05 -6.85
C GLU A 70 9.29 10.45 -6.66
N ARG A 71 8.38 10.66 -7.62
CA ARG A 71 7.02 10.10 -7.59
C ARG A 71 7.01 8.57 -7.51
N ASN A 72 7.82 7.92 -8.36
CA ASN A 72 7.96 6.47 -8.39
C ASN A 72 8.59 5.94 -7.09
N ALA A 73 9.62 6.62 -6.58
CA ALA A 73 10.26 6.26 -5.32
C ALA A 73 9.27 6.33 -4.14
N ARG A 74 8.46 7.40 -4.07
CA ARG A 74 7.43 7.57 -3.03
C ARG A 74 6.38 6.48 -3.08
N LEU A 75 5.85 6.18 -4.27
CA LEU A 75 4.88 5.10 -4.47
C LEU A 75 5.47 3.74 -4.07
N LEU A 76 6.70 3.45 -4.46
CA LEU A 76 7.38 2.20 -4.12
C LEU A 76 7.60 2.05 -2.61
N CYS A 77 8.07 3.11 -1.94
CA CYS A 77 8.33 3.09 -0.50
C CYS A 77 7.01 2.97 0.29
N SER A 78 5.99 3.76 -0.07
CA SER A 78 4.66 3.69 0.53
C SER A 78 4.04 2.31 0.38
N ALA A 79 4.11 1.71 -0.82
CA ALA A 79 3.66 0.35 -1.06
C ALA A 79 4.43 -0.67 -0.21
N GLY A 80 5.75 -0.53 -0.11
CA GLY A 80 6.59 -1.43 0.67
C GLY A 80 6.27 -1.45 2.16
N ILE A 81 6.05 -0.29 2.79
CA ILE A 81 5.77 -0.25 4.23
C ILE A 81 4.33 -0.62 4.58
N SER A 82 3.38 -0.39 3.68
CA SER A 82 1.97 -0.72 3.89
C SER A 82 1.59 -2.13 3.43
N ASP A 83 2.51 -2.90 2.83
CA ASP A 83 2.33 -4.32 2.54
C ASP A 83 2.46 -5.19 3.80
N VAL A 84 1.42 -5.11 4.63
CA VAL A 84 1.32 -5.76 5.94
C VAL A 84 0.54 -7.08 5.88
N PHE A 85 0.35 -7.64 4.68
CA PHE A 85 -0.38 -8.90 4.49
C PHE A 85 0.55 -10.11 4.64
N GLY A 86 0.08 -11.18 5.28
CA GLY A 86 0.88 -12.37 5.48
C GLY A 86 0.27 -13.38 6.44
N GLY A 87 1.14 -13.96 7.29
CA GLY A 87 0.79 -14.97 8.28
C GLY A 87 0.51 -14.38 9.67
N MET A 88 1.04 -15.02 10.71
CA MET A 88 0.85 -14.60 12.10
C MET A 88 1.35 -13.17 12.34
N GLY A 89 0.54 -12.35 13.01
CA GLY A 89 0.84 -10.94 13.32
C GLY A 89 0.66 -9.97 12.15
N SER A 90 0.18 -10.44 10.99
CA SER A 90 -0.13 -9.60 9.84
C SER A 90 -1.49 -8.89 10.00
N TRP A 91 -1.77 -7.94 9.11
CA TRP A 91 -3.06 -7.24 9.08
C TRP A 91 -4.25 -8.18 8.88
N ASN A 92 -4.07 -9.25 8.09
CA ASN A 92 -5.14 -10.23 7.82
C ASN A 92 -5.23 -11.35 8.86
N ASP A 93 -4.55 -11.21 10.00
CA ASP A 93 -4.64 -12.12 11.14
C ASP A 93 -5.68 -11.61 12.16
N SER A 94 -5.22 -11.11 13.30
CA SER A 94 -6.07 -10.68 14.43
C SER A 94 -7.04 -9.52 14.11
N PRO A 95 -6.69 -8.48 13.32
CA PRO A 95 -7.57 -7.34 13.09
C PRO A 95 -8.99 -7.68 12.61
N SER A 96 -9.14 -8.77 11.85
CA SER A 96 -10.44 -9.22 11.33
C SER A 96 -11.45 -9.54 12.44
N TRP A 97 -11.01 -10.17 13.53
CA TRP A 97 -11.84 -10.54 14.67
C TRP A 97 -12.30 -9.31 15.45
N TYR A 98 -11.40 -8.37 15.72
CA TYR A 98 -11.72 -7.15 16.45
C TYR A 98 -12.64 -6.22 15.64
N ALA A 99 -12.47 -6.18 14.32
CA ALA A 99 -13.42 -5.49 13.45
C ALA A 99 -14.82 -6.12 13.54
N TYR A 100 -14.94 -7.45 13.62
CA TYR A 100 -16.21 -8.13 13.85
C TYR A 100 -16.83 -7.75 15.21
N GLU A 101 -16.08 -7.81 16.30
CA GLU A 101 -16.57 -7.45 17.65
C GLU A 101 -17.07 -6.01 17.73
N LYS A 102 -16.49 -5.10 16.96
CA LYS A 102 -16.90 -3.69 16.89
C LYS A 102 -17.96 -3.39 15.81
N GLY A 103 -18.45 -4.39 15.09
CA GLY A 103 -19.45 -4.21 14.03
C GLY A 103 -18.91 -3.53 12.75
N LEU A 104 -17.59 -3.54 12.54
CA LEU A 104 -16.86 -2.92 11.43
C LEU A 104 -16.33 -3.94 10.41
N GLU A 105 -16.78 -5.20 10.46
CA GLU A 105 -16.28 -6.28 9.59
C GLU A 105 -16.39 -5.95 8.09
N SER A 106 -17.49 -5.33 7.66
CA SER A 106 -17.71 -4.97 6.25
C SER A 106 -16.74 -3.88 5.79
N GLU A 107 -16.49 -2.88 6.63
CA GLU A 107 -15.51 -1.82 6.39
C GLU A 107 -14.09 -2.39 6.35
N TYR A 108 -13.76 -3.28 7.29
CA TYR A 108 -12.48 -4.00 7.30
C TYR A 108 -12.23 -4.79 6.02
N LYS A 109 -13.19 -5.61 5.57
CA LYS A 109 -13.04 -6.40 4.34
C LYS A 109 -12.84 -5.50 3.13
N LYS A 110 -13.64 -4.43 3.03
CA LYS A 110 -13.56 -3.46 1.94
C LYS A 110 -12.20 -2.76 1.91
N LEU A 111 -11.80 -2.12 3.01
CA LEU A 111 -10.56 -1.34 3.07
C LEU A 111 -9.32 -2.22 2.93
N SER A 112 -9.33 -3.45 3.45
CA SER A 112 -8.22 -4.40 3.25
C SER A 112 -8.06 -4.80 1.78
N SER A 113 -9.18 -5.04 1.08
CA SER A 113 -9.16 -5.34 -0.36
C SER A 113 -8.73 -4.13 -1.19
N GLU A 114 -9.18 -2.93 -0.83
CA GLU A 114 -8.76 -1.68 -1.46
C GLU A 114 -7.27 -1.46 -1.26
N LEU A 115 -6.75 -1.61 -0.03
CA LEU A 115 -5.34 -1.47 0.28
C LEU A 115 -4.47 -2.40 -0.58
N LEU A 116 -4.79 -3.70 -0.62
CA LEU A 116 -4.05 -4.67 -1.43
C LEU A 116 -4.06 -4.30 -2.92
N THR A 117 -5.18 -3.77 -3.41
CA THR A 117 -5.29 -3.30 -4.80
C THR A 117 -4.39 -2.09 -5.04
N GLN A 118 -4.43 -1.09 -4.16
CA GLN A 118 -3.63 0.13 -4.30
C GLN A 118 -2.12 -0.14 -4.19
N ILE A 119 -1.70 -1.04 -3.30
CA ILE A 119 -0.30 -1.48 -3.21
C ILE A 119 0.16 -2.08 -4.54
N ARG A 120 -0.63 -2.98 -5.14
CA ARG A 120 -0.28 -3.62 -6.40
C ARG A 120 -0.21 -2.63 -7.56
N LEU A 121 -1.15 -1.69 -7.65
CA LEU A 121 -1.13 -0.64 -8.67
C LEU A 121 0.09 0.27 -8.50
N ALA A 122 0.40 0.68 -7.26
CA ALA A 122 1.56 1.50 -6.95
C ALA A 122 2.88 0.80 -7.31
N LEU A 123 3.00 -0.51 -7.05
CA LEU A 123 4.16 -1.31 -7.45
C LEU A 123 4.29 -1.40 -8.97
N LEU A 124 3.18 -1.64 -9.68
CA LEU A 124 3.19 -1.72 -11.14
C LEU A 124 3.58 -0.38 -11.78
N TYR A 125 3.00 0.72 -11.32
CA TYR A 125 3.35 2.06 -11.79
C TYR A 125 4.81 2.41 -11.46
N SER A 126 5.19 2.33 -10.18
CA SER A 126 6.50 2.80 -9.71
C SER A 126 7.67 2.12 -10.41
N VAL A 127 7.57 0.81 -10.70
CA VAL A 127 8.65 0.06 -11.34
C VAL A 127 8.63 0.17 -12.86
N ASN A 128 7.45 0.32 -13.49
CA ASN A 128 7.33 0.27 -14.94
C ASN A 128 7.23 1.65 -15.61
N GLU A 129 6.74 2.69 -14.94
CA GLU A 129 6.47 3.98 -15.57
C GLU A 129 7.53 5.04 -15.23
N TRP A 130 8.77 4.81 -15.69
CA TRP A 130 9.87 5.78 -15.70
C TRP A 130 10.99 5.38 -16.67
#